data_AF-A0A7V5UQW1-F1
#
_entry.id   AF-A0A7V5UQW1-F1
#
_cell.length_a   1.000
_cell.length_b   1.000
_cell.length_c   1.000
_cell.angle_alpha   90.00
_cell.angle_beta   90.00
_cell.angle_gamma   90.00
#
_symmetry.space_group_name_H-M   'P 1'
#
loop_
_entity.id
_entity.type
_entity.pdbx_description
1 polymer ?
#
loop_
_entity_poly.entity_id
_entity_poly.type
_entity_poly.pdbx_seq_one_letter_code
_entity_poly.pdbx_strand_id
1 'polypeptide(L)'
;EQLAGFVTAKKSIDRTYRMAFADLPEISGFPVLDDRESACWFTGFRFRHAQGASHSRALRAALKEAGIDARPFWKPMHLQAPYKDVPRETMTVSDMIWEQIITLPCSTQLTVSEQAYVIDTVRAWFRDNGLA
;
A
#
# COMPACT_ATOMS: atom_id res chain seq x y z
N GLU A 1 -26.79 0.56 -11.85
CA GLU A 1 -25.60 0.67 -10.97
C GLU A 1 -24.43 -0.09 -11.59
N GLN A 2 -23.21 0.48 -11.60
CA GLN A 2 -21.98 -0.18 -12.11
C GLN A 2 -21.15 -0.84 -10.98
N LEU A 3 -21.73 -0.99 -9.79
CA LEU A 3 -21.03 -1.40 -8.58
C LEU A 3 -20.30 -2.75 -8.73
N ALA A 4 -20.96 -3.76 -9.27
CA ALA A 4 -20.37 -5.09 -9.46
C ALA A 4 -19.14 -5.05 -10.39
N GLY A 5 -19.21 -4.25 -11.47
CA GLY A 5 -18.09 -4.05 -12.39
C GLY A 5 -16.91 -3.36 -11.72
N PHE A 6 -17.15 -2.33 -10.91
CA PHE A 6 -16.10 -1.63 -10.17
C PHE A 6 -15.42 -2.51 -9.13
N VAL A 7 -16.18 -3.31 -8.36
CA VAL A 7 -15.60 -4.25 -7.40
C VAL A 7 -14.74 -5.31 -8.12
N THR A 8 -15.21 -5.81 -9.26
CA THR A 8 -14.46 -6.78 -10.07
C THR A 8 -13.14 -6.20 -10.58
N ALA A 9 -13.16 -4.97 -11.10
CA ALA A 9 -11.97 -4.27 -11.56
C ALA A 9 -10.97 -4.04 -10.42
N LYS A 10 -11.43 -3.56 -9.25
CA LYS A 10 -10.62 -3.35 -8.05
C LYS A 10 -9.93 -4.65 -7.58
N LYS A 11 -10.68 -5.75 -7.52
CA LYS A 11 -10.15 -7.08 -7.16
C LYS A 11 -9.11 -7.57 -8.17
N SER A 12 -9.33 -7.33 -9.46
CA SER A 12 -8.38 -7.71 -10.52
C SER A 12 -7.05 -6.95 -10.40
N ILE A 13 -7.11 -5.64 -10.12
CA ILE A 13 -5.92 -4.82 -9.88
C ILE A 13 -5.17 -5.31 -8.63
N ASP A 14 -5.88 -5.55 -7.53
CA ASP A 14 -5.27 -6.07 -6.29
C ASP A 14 -4.56 -7.41 -6.52
N ARG A 15 -5.21 -8.35 -7.22
CA ARG A 15 -4.59 -9.64 -7.59
C ARG A 15 -3.34 -9.45 -8.42
N THR A 16 -3.36 -8.52 -9.38
CA THR A 16 -2.21 -8.25 -10.27
C THR A 16 -1.00 -7.78 -9.45
N TYR A 17 -1.17 -6.80 -8.56
CA TYR A 17 -0.09 -6.37 -7.68
C TYR A 17 0.37 -7.47 -6.72
N ARG A 18 -0.55 -8.23 -6.11
CA ARG A 18 -0.19 -9.35 -5.23
C ARG A 18 0.68 -10.38 -5.93
N MET A 19 0.33 -10.76 -7.16
CA MET A 19 1.11 -11.70 -7.95
C MET A 19 2.48 -11.12 -8.32
N ALA A 20 2.51 -9.84 -8.73
CA ALA A 20 3.74 -9.17 -9.16
C ALA A 20 4.77 -8.95 -8.05
N PHE A 21 4.33 -8.98 -6.79
CA PHE A 21 5.17 -8.76 -5.60
C PHE A 21 5.25 -9.98 -4.68
N ALA A 22 4.72 -11.14 -5.09
CA ALA A 22 4.63 -12.33 -4.26
C ALA A 22 6.00 -12.89 -3.83
N ASP A 23 7.03 -12.63 -4.64
CA ASP A 23 8.41 -13.06 -4.44
C ASP A 23 9.22 -12.11 -3.54
N LEU A 24 8.71 -10.91 -3.21
CA LEU A 24 9.44 -9.93 -2.40
C LEU A 24 9.33 -10.29 -0.89
N PRO A 25 10.43 -10.72 -0.23
CA PRO A 25 10.40 -11.20 1.15
C PRO A 25 10.21 -10.07 2.16
N GLU A 26 10.48 -8.84 1.78
CA GLU A 26 10.43 -7.67 2.65
C GLU A 26 9.01 -7.11 2.84
N ILE A 27 8.04 -7.51 2.01
CA ILE A 27 6.69 -6.93 2.00
C ILE A 27 5.57 -7.96 2.01
N SER A 28 4.48 -7.64 2.71
CA SER A 28 3.23 -8.42 2.66
C SER A 28 2.10 -7.56 2.14
N GLY A 29 1.25 -8.13 1.27
CA GLY A 29 -0.03 -7.53 0.91
C GLY A 29 -0.99 -7.39 2.11
N PHE A 30 -2.12 -6.73 1.90
CA PHE A 30 -3.14 -6.61 2.95
C PHE A 30 -3.71 -7.98 3.35
N PRO A 31 -4.13 -8.17 4.61
CA PRO A 31 -4.70 -9.43 5.05
C PRO A 31 -5.99 -9.75 4.29
N VAL A 32 -6.19 -11.04 4.03
CA VAL A 32 -7.44 -11.60 3.50
C VAL A 32 -7.94 -12.60 4.53
N LEU A 33 -9.24 -12.58 4.82
CA LEU A 33 -9.87 -13.51 5.76
C LEU A 33 -10.62 -14.56 4.93
N ASP A 34 -10.52 -15.83 5.31
CA ASP A 34 -11.04 -16.95 4.50
C ASP A 34 -12.56 -16.90 4.30
N ASP A 35 -13.30 -16.30 5.24
CA ASP A 35 -14.76 -16.20 5.24
C ASP A 35 -15.28 -14.85 4.69
N ARG A 36 -14.40 -13.96 4.20
CA ARG A 36 -14.78 -12.60 3.80
C ARG A 36 -14.05 -12.13 2.55
N GLU A 37 -14.75 -11.33 1.77
CA GLU A 37 -14.16 -10.67 0.62
C GLU A 37 -13.95 -9.18 0.87
N SER A 38 -12.76 -8.68 0.51
CA SER A 38 -12.52 -7.25 0.42
C SER A 38 -13.10 -6.70 -0.88
N ALA A 39 -13.68 -5.50 -0.81
CA ALA A 39 -14.01 -4.72 -2.00
C ALA A 39 -12.75 -4.15 -2.70
N CYS A 40 -11.56 -4.32 -2.11
CA CYS A 40 -10.28 -3.81 -2.60
C CYS A 40 -10.34 -2.32 -2.92
N TRP A 41 -11.02 -1.53 -2.07
CA TRP A 41 -11.13 -0.07 -2.26
C TRP A 41 -9.75 0.57 -2.40
N PHE A 42 -8.80 0.08 -1.59
CA PHE A 42 -7.36 0.25 -1.76
C PHE A 42 -6.67 -1.09 -1.96
N THR A 43 -5.53 -1.05 -2.65
CA THR A 43 -4.55 -2.13 -2.74
C THR A 43 -3.17 -1.57 -2.40
N GLY A 44 -2.23 -2.46 -2.08
CA GLY A 44 -0.89 -2.10 -1.69
C GLY A 44 -0.27 -3.17 -0.81
N PHE A 45 0.74 -2.77 -0.04
CA PHE A 45 1.48 -3.67 0.82
C PHE A 45 2.03 -2.93 2.04
N ARG A 46 2.50 -3.70 3.02
CA ARG A 46 3.30 -3.20 4.14
C ARG A 46 4.68 -3.83 4.12
N PHE A 47 5.68 -3.09 4.58
CA PHE A 47 6.99 -3.66 4.92
C PHE A 47 6.89 -4.52 6.20
N ARG A 48 7.64 -5.62 6.26
CA ARG A 48 7.63 -6.59 7.37
C ARG A 48 8.61 -6.24 8.50
N HIS A 49 9.62 -5.41 8.23
CA HIS A 49 10.77 -5.22 9.13
C HIS A 49 10.75 -3.88 9.87
N ALA A 50 11.61 -3.74 10.88
CA ALA A 50 11.71 -2.54 11.71
C ALA A 50 12.03 -1.26 10.91
N GLN A 51 12.79 -1.40 9.81
CA GLN A 51 13.11 -0.31 8.88
C GLN A 51 11.98 -0.02 7.88
N GLY A 52 10.83 -0.70 8.00
CA GLY A 52 9.72 -0.56 7.07
C GLY A 52 9.18 0.87 6.92
N ALA A 53 9.25 1.67 7.99
CA ALA A 53 8.84 3.07 7.97
C ALA A 53 9.74 3.94 7.08
N SER A 54 11.07 3.74 7.12
CA SER A 54 12.01 4.50 6.28
C SER A 54 11.91 4.05 4.83
N HIS A 55 11.86 2.74 4.57
CA HIS A 55 11.66 2.21 3.22
C HIS A 55 10.34 2.66 2.61
N SER A 56 9.25 2.66 3.39
CA SER A 56 7.95 3.16 2.94
C SER A 56 8.02 4.62 2.49
N ARG A 57 8.68 5.47 3.29
CA ARG A 57 8.87 6.90 2.96
C ARG A 57 9.74 7.09 1.72
N ALA A 58 10.86 6.37 1.63
CA ALA A 58 11.79 6.45 0.51
C ALA A 58 11.16 5.97 -0.80
N LEU A 59 10.47 4.82 -0.79
CA LEU A 59 9.76 4.30 -1.95
C LEU A 59 8.65 5.25 -2.40
N ARG A 60 7.83 5.78 -1.47
CA ARG A 60 6.80 6.77 -1.84
C ARG A 60 7.39 8.04 -2.47
N ALA A 61 8.55 8.50 -2.00
CA ALA A 61 9.26 9.62 -2.61
C ALA A 61 9.71 9.27 -4.05
N ALA A 62 10.32 8.09 -4.25
CA ALA A 62 10.74 7.64 -5.57
C ALA A 62 9.55 7.48 -6.54
N LEU A 63 8.44 6.89 -6.08
CA LEU A 63 7.22 6.75 -6.87
C LEU A 63 6.64 8.12 -7.26
N LYS A 64 6.66 9.08 -6.33
CA LYS A 64 6.21 10.45 -6.61
C LYS A 64 7.06 11.12 -7.69
N GLU A 65 8.38 11.00 -7.64
CA GLU A 65 9.28 11.51 -8.69
C GLU A 65 9.02 10.85 -10.05
N ALA A 66 8.60 9.58 -10.05
CA ALA A 66 8.17 8.84 -11.25
C ALA A 66 6.73 9.16 -11.71
N GLY A 67 6.04 10.12 -11.07
CA GLY A 67 4.68 10.51 -11.40
C GLY A 67 3.59 9.56 -10.87
N ILE A 68 3.94 8.65 -9.96
CA ILE A 68 3.04 7.66 -9.35
C ILE A 68 2.59 8.15 -7.97
N ASP A 69 1.30 8.42 -7.80
CA ASP A 69 0.73 8.82 -6.51
C ASP A 69 0.52 7.60 -5.60
N ALA A 70 1.55 7.27 -4.82
CA ALA A 70 1.50 6.28 -3.76
C ALA A 70 1.47 6.95 -2.37
N ARG A 71 0.56 6.49 -1.50
CA ARG A 71 0.24 7.19 -0.24
C ARG A 71 0.45 6.28 0.97
N PRO A 72 0.80 6.85 2.15
CA PRO A 72 0.77 6.06 3.39
C PRO A 72 -0.67 5.68 3.70
N PHE A 73 -0.87 4.82 4.70
CA PHE A 73 -2.20 4.65 5.27
C PHE A 73 -2.63 5.89 6.07
N TRP A 74 -3.81 5.83 6.66
CA TRP A 74 -4.36 6.96 7.42
C TRP A 74 -3.47 7.33 8.61
N LYS A 75 -3.22 8.63 8.76
CA LYS A 75 -2.51 9.16 9.92
C LYS A 75 -3.34 8.89 11.19
N PRO A 76 -2.79 8.22 12.22
CA PRO A 76 -3.51 7.91 13.45
C PRO A 76 -4.05 9.17 14.09
N MET A 77 -5.29 9.10 14.60
CA MET A 77 -6.00 10.25 15.17
C MET A 77 -5.18 10.97 16.23
N HIS A 78 -4.55 10.22 17.13
CA HIS A 78 -3.75 10.75 18.23
C HIS A 78 -2.46 11.48 17.80
N LEU A 79 -2.06 11.38 16.53
CA LEU A 79 -0.93 12.13 15.96
C LEU A 79 -1.40 13.38 15.19
N GLN A 80 -2.70 13.57 15.04
CA GLN A 80 -3.25 14.77 14.43
C GLN A 80 -3.37 15.89 15.46
N ALA A 81 -3.10 17.13 15.02
CA ALA A 81 -3.02 18.29 15.91
C ALA A 81 -4.26 18.49 16.82
N PRO A 82 -5.51 18.26 16.35
CA PRO A 82 -6.69 18.43 17.21
C PRO A 82 -6.79 17.42 18.38
N TYR A 83 -6.11 16.28 18.30
CA TYR A 83 -6.27 15.17 19.24
C TYR A 83 -4.99 14.81 20.00
N LYS A 84 -3.93 15.60 19.85
CA LYS A 84 -2.60 15.30 20.39
C LYS A 84 -2.59 15.14 21.93
N ASP A 85 -3.45 15.86 22.64
CA ASP A 85 -3.52 15.91 24.10
C ASP A 85 -4.76 15.18 24.67
N VAL A 86 -5.50 14.45 23.84
CA VAL A 86 -6.71 13.71 24.27
C VAL A 86 -6.29 12.41 24.98
N PRO A 87 -6.99 11.98 26.05
CA PRO A 87 -6.72 10.71 26.71
C PRO A 87 -6.72 9.52 25.75
N ARG A 88 -5.70 8.67 25.85
CA ARG A 88 -5.51 7.50 24.99
C ARG A 88 -4.65 6.44 25.65
N GLU A 89 -4.81 5.21 25.18
CA GLU A 89 -3.89 4.12 25.43
C GLU A 89 -2.65 4.18 24.53
N THR A 90 -1.74 3.23 24.72
CA THR A 90 -0.64 2.99 23.78
C THR A 90 -1.18 2.49 22.44
N MET A 91 -0.78 3.13 21.33
CA MET A 91 -1.36 2.91 19.99
C MET A 91 -0.33 2.36 18.98
N THR A 92 0.65 1.57 19.45
CA THR A 92 1.80 1.10 18.66
C THR A 92 1.42 0.43 17.33
N VAL A 93 0.32 -0.32 17.29
CA VAL A 93 -0.15 -0.96 16.06
C VAL A 93 -0.59 0.06 15.01
N SER A 94 -1.32 1.11 15.43
CA SER A 94 -1.78 2.15 14.50
C SER A 94 -0.60 2.97 13.97
N ASP A 95 0.39 3.25 14.81
CA ASP A 95 1.62 3.96 14.44
C ASP A 95 2.41 3.15 13.41
N MET A 96 2.63 1.87 13.69
CA MET A 96 3.29 0.93 12.79
C MET A 96 2.58 0.87 11.42
N ILE A 97 1.26 0.65 11.41
CA ILE A 97 0.47 0.50 10.18
C ILE A 97 0.57 1.76 9.32
N TRP A 98 0.44 2.95 9.92
CA TRP A 98 0.52 4.22 9.21
C TRP A 98 1.85 4.40 8.48
N GLU A 99 2.96 4.09 9.15
CA GLU A 99 4.28 4.32 8.60
C GLU A 99 4.70 3.25 7.59
N GLN A 100 4.29 2.00 7.79
CA GLN A 100 4.79 0.86 7.02
C GLN A 100 3.94 0.50 5.79
N ILE A 101 2.66 0.90 5.75
CA ILE A 101 1.80 0.66 4.60
C ILE A 101 2.05 1.68 3.50
N ILE A 102 2.08 1.17 2.26
CA ILE A 102 1.91 1.96 1.05
C ILE A 102 0.62 1.50 0.36
N THR A 103 -0.21 2.46 -0.02
CA THR A 103 -1.31 2.27 -0.96
C THR A 103 -0.85 2.65 -2.36
N LEU A 104 -1.17 1.81 -3.34
CA LEU A 104 -0.81 2.00 -4.75
C LEU A 104 -2.02 2.50 -5.56
N PRO A 105 -1.79 3.12 -6.73
CA PRO A 105 -2.86 3.44 -7.66
C PRO A 105 -3.70 2.21 -7.97
N CYS A 106 -5.02 2.36 -7.81
CA CYS A 106 -5.98 1.29 -8.04
C CYS A 106 -7.32 1.81 -8.51
N SER A 107 -7.35 2.93 -9.24
CA SER A 107 -8.60 3.38 -9.88
C SER A 107 -9.15 2.30 -10.81
N THR A 108 -10.47 2.21 -10.95
CA THR A 108 -11.11 1.26 -11.88
C THR A 108 -10.75 1.52 -13.34
N GLN A 109 -10.20 2.71 -13.64
CA GLN A 109 -9.72 3.12 -14.95
C GLN A 109 -8.22 2.86 -15.16
N LEU A 110 -7.52 2.33 -14.16
CA LEU A 110 -6.08 2.05 -14.25
C LEU A 110 -5.82 0.93 -15.26
N THR A 111 -5.20 1.30 -16.37
CA THR A 111 -4.92 0.39 -17.50
C THR A 111 -3.85 -0.64 -17.14
N VAL A 112 -3.75 -1.70 -17.95
CA VAL A 112 -2.72 -2.75 -17.77
C VAL A 112 -1.31 -2.18 -17.91
N SER A 113 -1.09 -1.25 -18.84
CA SER A 113 0.21 -0.58 -19.03
C SER A 113 0.58 0.30 -17.85
N GLU A 114 -0.39 1.02 -17.26
CA GLU A 114 -0.15 1.82 -16.06
C GLU A 114 0.13 0.93 -14.84
N GLN A 115 -0.58 -0.19 -14.70
CA GLN A 115 -0.28 -1.19 -13.67
C GLN A 115 1.14 -1.75 -13.83
N ALA A 116 1.55 -2.11 -15.05
CA ALA A 116 2.90 -2.57 -15.35
C ALA A 116 3.95 -1.52 -15.00
N TYR A 117 3.72 -0.25 -15.37
CA TYR A 117 4.62 0.85 -15.01
C TYR A 117 4.78 1.01 -13.49
N VAL A 118 3.68 0.92 -12.72
CA VAL A 118 3.76 0.94 -11.25
C VAL A 118 4.56 -0.25 -10.73
N ILE A 119 4.29 -1.46 -11.24
CA ILE A 119 4.99 -2.69 -10.85
C ILE A 119 6.50 -2.57 -11.11
N ASP A 120 6.88 -2.18 -12.32
CA ASP A 120 8.27 -2.09 -12.74
C ASP A 120 9.01 -1.04 -11.93
N THR A 121 8.38 0.11 -11.65
CA THR A 121 8.98 1.16 -10.82
C THR A 121 9.20 0.68 -9.39
N VAL A 122 8.22 -0.01 -8.79
CA VAL A 122 8.38 -0.61 -7.46
C VAL A 122 9.50 -1.65 -7.48
N ARG A 123 9.49 -2.60 -8.41
CA ARG A 123 10.52 -3.65 -8.48
C ARG A 123 11.92 -3.10 -8.74
N ALA A 124 12.04 -2.09 -9.58
CA ALA A 124 13.31 -1.39 -9.80
C ALA A 124 13.84 -0.80 -8.49
N TRP A 125 12.98 -0.11 -7.72
CA TRP A 125 13.37 0.41 -6.43
C TRP A 125 13.83 -0.69 -5.45
N PHE A 126 13.13 -1.82 -5.38
CA PHE A 126 13.55 -2.95 -4.52
C PHE A 126 14.92 -3.50 -4.92
N ARG A 127 15.17 -3.71 -6.22
CA ARG A 127 16.45 -4.18 -6.74
C ARG A 127 17.58 -3.20 -6.44
N ASP A 128 17.37 -1.91 -6.70
CA ASP A 128 18.39 -0.87 -6.56
C ASP A 128 18.75 -0.61 -5.08
N ASN A 129 17.89 -1.03 -4.14
CA ASN A 129 18.12 -0.95 -2.70
C ASN A 129 18.51 -2.31 -2.07
N GLY A 130 18.71 -3.37 -2.88
CA GLY A 130 19.13 -4.69 -2.37
C GLY A 130 18.07 -5.41 -1.52
N LEU A 131 16.79 -5.17 -1.81
CA LEU A 131 15.62 -5.71 -1.09
C LEU A 131 14.83 -6.75 -1.90
N ALA A 132 15.28 -7.05 -3.12
CA ALA A 132 14.65 -8.00 -4.04
C ALA A 132 15.04 -9.45 -3.74
#